data_AF-A0A662D5Y1-F1
#
_entry.id   AF-A0A662D5Y1-F1
#
_cell.length_a   1.000
_cell.length_b   1.000
_cell.length_c   1.000
_cell.angle_alpha   90.00
_cell.angle_beta   90.00
_cell.angle_gamma   90.00
#
_symmetry.space_group_name_H-M   'P 1'
#
loop_
_entity.id
_entity.type
_entity.pdbx_description
1 polymer ?
#
loop_
_entity_poly.entity_id
_entity_poly.type
_entity_poly.pdbx_seq_one_letter_code
_entity_poly.pdbx_strand_id
1 'polypeptide(L)'
;EKIPAAVKFARYHASYKIQKLSVKIAGRDASMRAIYYDPEVLKWNPHFAWLRDVLEHTRWRPATPIWPELSDIMAKYLHKAMIKELTPEEANKEMAKEARRAVKEYWGE
;
A
#
# COMPACT_ATOMS: atom_id res chain seq x y z
N GLU A 1 5.26 11.52 28.00
CA GLU A 1 5.50 10.42 28.96
C GLU A 1 5.32 9.00 28.39
N LYS A 2 4.26 8.70 27.59
CA LYS A 2 4.02 7.33 27.09
C LYS A 2 4.89 6.87 25.91
N ILE A 3 5.74 7.74 25.35
CA ILE A 3 6.56 7.46 24.17
C ILE A 3 7.42 6.18 24.35
N PRO A 4 8.15 5.98 25.48
CA PRO A 4 8.95 4.76 25.66
C PRO A 4 8.11 3.47 25.68
N ALA A 5 6.93 3.51 26.30
CA ALA A 5 6.01 2.38 26.33
C ALA A 5 5.44 2.07 24.93
N ALA A 6 5.09 3.10 24.16
CA ALA A 6 4.63 2.96 22.79
C ALA A 6 5.72 2.34 21.89
N VAL A 7 6.98 2.78 22.03
CA VAL A 7 8.11 2.19 21.30
C VAL A 7 8.33 0.73 21.68
N LYS A 8 8.25 0.39 22.97
CA LYS A 8 8.36 -1.00 23.44
C LYS A 8 7.25 -1.87 22.84
N PHE A 9 6.02 -1.36 22.81
CA PHE A 9 4.88 -2.05 22.22
C PHE A 9 5.06 -2.24 20.71
N ALA A 10 5.48 -1.21 19.98
CA ALA A 10 5.72 -1.30 18.54
C ALA A 10 6.78 -2.36 18.20
N ARG A 11 7.87 -2.42 18.97
CA ARG A 11 8.91 -3.46 18.82
C ARG A 11 8.39 -4.85 19.10
N TYR A 12 7.57 -5.02 20.15
CA TYR A 12 6.93 -6.29 20.47
C TYR A 12 6.01 -6.75 19.34
N HIS A 13 5.16 -5.85 18.84
CA HIS A 13 4.23 -6.13 17.76
C HIS A 13 4.95 -6.47 16.44
N ALA A 14 6.07 -5.80 16.15
CA ALA A 14 6.90 -6.07 14.98
C ALA A 14 7.80 -7.33 15.12
N SER A 15 7.82 -7.99 16.28
CA SER A 15 8.67 -9.18 16.49
C SER A 15 8.23 -10.37 15.64
N TYR A 16 9.19 -11.23 15.28
CA TYR A 16 8.93 -12.44 14.48
C TYR A 16 7.79 -13.30 15.05
N LYS A 17 7.83 -13.55 16.36
CA LYS A 17 6.83 -14.36 17.06
C LYS A 17 5.42 -13.81 16.88
N ILE A 18 5.26 -12.49 17.00
CA ILE A 18 3.94 -11.85 16.91
C ILE A 18 3.48 -11.74 15.46
N GLN A 19 4.38 -11.44 14.52
CA GLN A 19 4.02 -11.47 13.10
C GLN A 19 3.58 -12.88 12.66
N LYS A 20 4.33 -13.92 13.04
CA LYS A 20 3.97 -15.33 12.75
C LYS A 20 2.61 -15.70 13.35
N LEU A 21 2.36 -15.29 14.59
CA LEU A 21 1.08 -15.52 15.25
C LEU A 21 -0.07 -14.80 14.53
N SER A 22 0.14 -13.56 14.10
CA SER A 22 -0.84 -12.77 13.32
C SER A 22 -1.18 -13.47 12.01
N VAL A 23 -0.17 -13.96 11.27
CA VAL A 23 -0.37 -14.74 10.04
C VAL A 23 -1.20 -16.01 10.31
N LYS A 24 -0.92 -16.71 11.40
CA LYS A 24 -1.66 -17.92 11.78
C LYS A 24 -3.13 -17.65 12.07
N ILE A 25 -3.43 -16.58 12.83
CA ILE A 25 -4.78 -16.31 13.34
C ILE A 25 -5.63 -15.57 12.29
N ALA A 26 -5.04 -14.56 11.64
CA ALA A 26 -5.77 -13.64 10.78
C ALA A 26 -5.53 -13.87 9.29
N GLY A 27 -4.56 -14.72 8.91
CA GLY A 27 -4.18 -14.91 7.50
C GLY A 27 -3.60 -13.66 6.83
N ARG A 28 -3.27 -12.62 7.61
CA ARG A 28 -2.72 -11.37 7.09
C ARG A 28 -1.28 -11.56 6.63
N ASP A 29 -0.90 -10.77 5.64
CA ASP A 29 0.48 -10.62 5.22
C ASP A 29 1.37 -10.07 6.35
N ALA A 30 2.67 -10.32 6.22
CA ALA A 30 3.67 -9.88 7.19
C ALA A 30 4.62 -8.87 6.55
N SER A 31 5.06 -7.88 7.32
CA SER A 31 6.11 -6.96 6.86
C SER A 31 7.49 -7.59 6.91
N MET A 32 7.69 -8.62 7.74
CA MET A 32 8.96 -9.30 7.89
C MET A 32 9.17 -10.40 6.85
N ARG A 33 10.18 -10.22 5.98
CA ARG A 33 10.50 -11.16 4.88
C ARG A 33 10.67 -12.62 5.33
N ALA A 34 11.27 -12.85 6.49
CA ALA A 34 11.52 -14.19 7.02
C ALA A 34 10.24 -15.04 7.20
N ILE A 35 9.09 -14.40 7.45
CA ILE A 35 7.80 -15.08 7.65
C ILE A 35 7.37 -15.87 6.40
N TYR A 36 7.68 -15.36 5.21
CA TYR A 36 7.32 -16.01 3.94
C TYR A 36 8.15 -17.26 3.63
N TYR A 37 9.22 -17.50 4.38
CA TYR A 37 10.07 -18.69 4.25
C TYR A 37 9.87 -19.68 5.40
N ASP A 38 9.03 -19.36 6.39
CA ASP A 38 8.80 -20.22 7.55
C ASP A 38 7.97 -21.46 7.14
N PRO A 39 8.45 -22.70 7.40
CA PRO A 39 7.74 -23.91 7.00
C PRO A 39 6.35 -24.06 7.61
N GLU A 40 6.13 -23.59 8.85
CA GLU A 40 4.81 -23.66 9.47
C GLU A 40 3.86 -22.64 8.83
N VAL A 41 4.37 -21.45 8.48
CA VAL A 41 3.60 -20.43 7.77
C VAL A 41 3.17 -20.93 6.40
N LEU A 42 4.08 -21.54 5.64
CA LEU A 42 3.77 -22.12 4.34
C LEU A 42 2.79 -23.30 4.45
N LYS A 43 2.81 -24.04 5.57
CA LYS A 43 1.81 -25.08 5.84
C LYS A 43 0.42 -24.49 6.12
N TRP A 44 0.32 -23.39 6.87
CA TRP A 44 -0.96 -22.73 7.16
C TRP A 44 -1.50 -21.95 5.97
N ASN A 45 -0.62 -21.28 5.23
CA ASN A 45 -0.93 -20.39 4.13
C ASN A 45 -0.02 -20.69 2.92
N PRO A 46 -0.31 -21.74 2.12
CA PRO A 46 0.56 -22.13 1.00
C PRO A 46 0.79 -21.03 -0.05
N HIS A 47 -0.19 -20.14 -0.22
CA HIS A 47 -0.10 -19.00 -1.13
C HIS A 47 1.00 -17.99 -0.77
N PHE A 48 1.56 -18.04 0.46
CA PHE A 48 2.67 -17.18 0.87
C PHE A 48 3.94 -17.42 0.04
N ALA A 49 4.12 -18.63 -0.50
CA ALA A 49 5.23 -18.93 -1.41
C ALA A 49 5.18 -18.05 -2.67
N TRP A 50 3.99 -17.90 -3.26
CA TRP A 50 3.78 -17.03 -4.42
C TRP A 50 3.72 -15.55 -4.03
N LEU A 51 3.08 -15.23 -2.91
CA LEU A 51 2.95 -13.85 -2.42
C LEU A 51 4.31 -13.20 -2.19
N ARG A 52 5.31 -13.97 -1.72
CA ARG A 52 6.69 -13.50 -1.62
C ARG A 52 7.20 -12.91 -2.94
N ASP A 53 7.05 -13.67 -4.01
CA ASP A 53 7.57 -13.29 -5.33
C ASP A 53 6.80 -12.07 -5.87
N VAL A 54 5.49 -11.99 -5.60
CA VAL A 54 4.67 -10.81 -5.91
C VAL A 54 5.19 -9.58 -5.18
N LEU A 55 5.36 -9.68 -3.86
CA LEU A 55 5.77 -8.55 -3.00
C LEU A 55 7.13 -7.98 -3.40
N GLU A 56 8.06 -8.82 -3.87
CA GLU A 56 9.37 -8.37 -4.37
C GLU A 56 9.28 -7.49 -5.63
N HIS A 57 8.20 -7.59 -6.39
CA HIS A 57 7.96 -6.81 -7.60
C HIS A 57 6.88 -5.73 -7.43
N THR A 58 6.28 -5.62 -6.24
CA THR A 58 5.29 -4.57 -5.98
C THR A 58 5.90 -3.18 -6.04
N ARG A 59 5.14 -2.20 -6.55
CA ARG A 59 5.50 -0.79 -6.48
C ARG A 59 4.64 -0.10 -5.45
N TRP A 60 5.31 0.60 -4.54
CA TRP A 60 4.67 1.52 -3.63
C TRP A 60 4.01 2.65 -4.41
N ARG A 61 2.88 3.14 -3.90
CA ARG A 61 2.30 4.39 -4.36
C ARG A 61 3.29 5.54 -4.09
N PRO A 62 3.25 6.64 -4.86
CA PRO A 62 4.04 7.84 -4.59
C PRO A 62 3.99 8.25 -3.11
N ALA A 63 5.16 8.32 -2.46
CA ALA A 63 5.29 8.73 -1.07
C ALA A 63 5.25 10.26 -0.95
N THR A 64 4.06 10.84 -1.14
CA THR A 64 3.83 12.29 -1.10
C THR A 64 2.76 12.66 -0.07
N PRO A 65 2.90 13.80 0.65
CA PRO A 65 1.89 14.26 1.61
C PRO A 65 0.51 14.48 0.99
N ILE A 66 0.46 14.84 -0.30
CA ILE A 66 -0.78 15.05 -1.07
C ILE A 66 -1.29 13.78 -1.75
N TRP A 67 -0.77 12.59 -1.39
CA TRP A 67 -1.24 11.35 -1.99
C TRP A 67 -2.76 11.15 -1.89
N PRO A 68 -3.44 11.51 -0.77
CA PRO A 68 -4.90 11.44 -0.71
C PRO A 68 -5.58 12.25 -1.82
N GLU A 69 -5.16 13.50 -2.02
CA GLU A 69 -5.70 14.38 -3.06
C GLU A 69 -5.42 13.84 -4.48
N LEU A 70 -4.18 13.39 -4.73
CA LEU A 70 -3.83 12.78 -6.01
C LEU A 70 -4.65 11.52 -6.29
N SER A 71 -4.90 10.70 -5.26
CA SER A 71 -5.72 9.49 -5.36
C SER A 71 -7.17 9.82 -5.72
N ASP A 72 -7.73 10.90 -5.15
CA ASP A 72 -9.09 11.34 -5.45
C ASP A 72 -9.22 11.85 -6.88
N ILE A 73 -8.23 12.62 -7.35
CA ILE A 73 -8.14 13.07 -8.75
C ILE A 73 -8.10 11.85 -9.68
N MET A 74 -7.23 10.87 -9.40
CA MET A 74 -7.13 9.65 -10.20
C MET A 74 -8.45 8.86 -10.22
N ALA A 75 -9.09 8.68 -9.07
CA ALA A 75 -10.35 7.96 -8.96
C ALA A 75 -11.47 8.65 -9.74
N LYS A 76 -11.56 9.98 -9.69
CA LYS A 76 -12.55 10.78 -10.44
C LYS A 76 -12.46 10.50 -11.93
N TYR A 77 -11.27 10.61 -12.51
CA TYR A 77 -11.10 10.45 -13.96
C TYR A 77 -11.17 8.99 -14.42
N LEU A 78 -10.70 8.05 -13.59
CA LEU A 78 -10.92 6.63 -13.83
C LEU A 78 -12.42 6.31 -13.90
N HIS A 79 -13.21 6.85 -12.97
CA HIS A 79 -14.66 6.67 -12.98
C HIS A 79 -15.31 7.23 -14.25
N LYS A 80 -14.95 8.45 -14.67
CA LYS A 80 -15.43 9.08 -15.91
C LYS A 80 -15.13 8.24 -17.15
N ALA A 81 -13.95 7.63 -17.22
CA ALA A 81 -13.60 6.70 -18.30
C ALA A 81 -14.43 5.41 -18.24
N MET A 82 -14.61 4.82 -17.05
CA MET A 82 -15.39 3.58 -16.87
C MET A 82 -16.86 3.74 -17.27
N ILE A 83 -17.47 4.89 -16.97
CA ILE A 83 -18.86 5.19 -17.36
C ILE A 83 -18.98 5.74 -18.78
N LYS A 84 -17.88 5.82 -19.53
CA LYS A 84 -17.80 6.32 -20.91
C LYS A 84 -18.21 7.79 -21.08
N GLU A 85 -18.11 8.58 -20.01
CA GLU A 85 -18.27 10.04 -20.09
C GLU A 85 -17.07 10.68 -20.82
N LEU A 86 -15.88 10.10 -20.63
CA LEU A 86 -14.65 10.46 -21.33
C LEU A 86 -14.03 9.20 -21.95
N THR A 87 -13.30 9.36 -23.05
CA THR A 87 -12.38 8.30 -23.52
C THR A 87 -11.23 8.09 -22.53
N PRO A 88 -10.58 6.92 -22.51
CA PRO A 88 -9.40 6.69 -21.68
C PRO A 88 -8.29 7.75 -21.90
N GLU A 89 -8.08 8.17 -23.14
CA GLU A 89 -7.10 9.19 -23.51
C GLU A 89 -7.45 10.56 -22.95
N GLU A 90 -8.72 10.99 -23.08
CA GLU A 90 -9.21 12.26 -22.52
C GLU A 90 -9.16 12.27 -21.00
N ALA A 91 -9.63 11.19 -20.37
CA ALA A 91 -9.59 11.04 -18.91
C ALA A 91 -8.17 11.13 -18.38
N ASN A 92 -7.21 10.44 -19.03
CA ASN A 92 -5.81 10.49 -18.63
C ASN A 92 -5.20 11.89 -18.82
N LYS A 93 -5.53 12.58 -19.92
CA LYS A 93 -5.05 13.94 -20.19
C LYS A 93 -5.54 14.94 -19.14
N GLU A 94 -6.83 14.91 -18.82
CA GLU A 94 -7.43 15.81 -17.83
C GLU A 94 -6.99 15.47 -16.41
N MET A 95 -6.89 14.18 -16.07
CA MET A 95 -6.29 13.71 -14.81
C MET A 95 -4.89 14.24 -14.62
N ALA A 96 -4.03 14.10 -15.64
CA ALA A 96 -2.65 14.54 -15.55
C ALA A 96 -2.53 16.08 -15.44
N LYS A 97 -3.43 16.82 -16.07
CA LYS A 97 -3.51 18.29 -15.94
C LYS A 97 -3.89 18.70 -14.52
N GLU A 98 -4.93 18.10 -13.95
CA GLU A 98 -5.40 18.41 -12.60
C GLU A 98 -4.38 17.98 -11.52
N ALA A 99 -3.82 16.77 -11.64
CA ALA A 99 -2.79 16.28 -10.73
C ALA A 99 -1.54 17.17 -10.74
N ARG A 100 -1.09 17.63 -11.92
CA ARG A 100 0.05 18.57 -12.01
C ARG A 100 -0.24 19.91 -11.36
N ARG A 101 -1.49 20.40 -11.45
CA ARG A 101 -1.89 21.63 -10.77
C ARG A 101 -1.86 21.45 -9.25
N ALA A 102 -2.43 20.36 -8.72
CA ALA A 102 -2.40 20.07 -7.28
C ALA A 102 -0.97 19.97 -6.74
N VAL A 103 -0.07 19.32 -7.50
CA VAL A 103 1.37 19.28 -7.16
C VAL A 103 1.96 20.70 -7.09
N LYS A 104 1.74 21.53 -8.11
CA LYS A 104 2.25 22.91 -8.13
C LYS A 104 1.73 23.76 -6.98
N GLU A 105 0.42 23.68 -6.72
CA GLU A 105 -0.24 24.42 -5.63
C GLU A 105 0.33 24.04 -4.26
N TYR A 106 0.57 22.75 -4.02
CA TYR A 106 1.13 22.27 -2.76
C TYR A 106 2.59 22.70 -2.56
N TRP A 107 3.40 22.67 -3.62
CA TRP A 107 4.83 23.00 -3.54
C TRP A 107 5.16 24.48 -3.78
N GLY A 108 4.17 25.29 -4.17
CA GLY A 108 4.33 26.74 -4.36
C GLY A 108 5.05 27.13 -5.66
N GLU A 109 4.89 26.34 -6.72
CA GLU A 109 5.44 26.62 -8.08
C GLU A 109 4.43 27.30 -9.02
#